data_AF-A0ABC9H6D0-F1
#
_entry.id   AF-A0ABC9H6D0-F1
#
_cell.length_a   1.000
_cell.length_b   1.000
_cell.length_c   1.000
_cell.angle_alpha   90.00
_cell.angle_beta   90.00
_cell.angle_gamma   90.00
#
_symmetry.space_group_name_H-M   'P 1'
#
loop_
_entity.id
_entity.type
_entity.pdbx_description
1 polymer ?
#
loop_
_entity_poly.entity_id
_entity_poly.type
_entity_poly.pdbx_seq_one_letter_code
_entity_poly.pdbx_strand_id
1 'polypeptide(L)'
;MVINCDCSKPSKSGFLRPAQNAHTYLRFQELVRTVNKGRVEGGSQLAASWPRPPAYRYKIFDLNSKVGNSIPLADIRMGTWVHDIECHPGQGAKLARAAGTYAKIIKEPAPQCLVRLPSGFEKLIDSRCRATIGIVSNPNHGARKLRKAGQSRWLGRRPIVRGVAMNPVDHPHGGGEGRTKGGRPSVSPLGKAHQSRISGSSGGGETQNLVHATTIYMERKFC
;
A
#
# COMPACT_ATOMS: atom_id res chain seq x y z
N MET A 1 -23.40 28.99 7.61
CA MET A 1 -22.21 29.15 8.48
C MET A 1 -21.10 28.32 7.86
N VAL A 2 -20.29 28.98 7.03
CA VAL A 2 -19.15 28.40 6.33
C VAL A 2 -17.92 28.73 7.17
N ILE A 3 -17.11 27.75 7.53
CA ILE A 3 -15.75 28.00 7.99
C ILE A 3 -14.84 27.05 7.21
N ASN A 4 -14.22 27.64 6.19
CA ASN A 4 -13.05 27.10 5.50
C ASN A 4 -11.86 27.13 6.47
N CYS A 5 -11.04 26.09 6.47
CA CYS A 5 -9.69 26.16 7.05
C CYS A 5 -8.70 26.18 5.89
N ASP A 6 -8.32 27.39 5.49
CA ASP A 6 -7.22 27.64 4.57
C ASP A 6 -5.89 27.44 5.29
N CYS A 7 -5.17 26.38 4.93
CA CYS A 7 -3.78 26.20 5.31
C CYS A 7 -2.89 27.05 4.40
N SER A 8 -2.62 28.30 4.77
CA SER A 8 -1.56 29.09 4.15
C SER A 8 -0.71 29.88 5.16
N LYS A 9 0.56 29.44 5.24
CA LYS A 9 1.79 30.14 5.66
C LYS A 9 2.22 30.14 7.15
N PRO A 10 3.55 30.07 7.40
CA PRO A 10 4.16 29.90 8.72
C PRO A 10 4.55 31.23 9.37
N SER A 11 4.42 31.35 10.70
CA SER A 11 5.03 32.44 11.47
C SER A 11 6.25 31.94 12.25
N LYS A 12 7.36 32.66 12.08
CA LYS A 12 8.61 32.51 12.83
C LYS A 12 8.58 33.41 14.06
N SER A 13 8.87 32.85 15.23
CA SER A 13 9.42 33.52 16.42
C SER A 13 9.68 32.41 17.46
N GLY A 14 10.78 32.27 18.16
CA GLY A 14 12.00 33.02 18.36
C GLY A 14 12.87 32.18 19.31
N PHE A 15 14.17 32.42 19.25
CA PHE A 15 15.20 31.83 20.10
C PHE A 15 14.88 31.87 21.60
N LEU A 16 15.08 30.76 22.31
CA LEU A 16 15.63 30.72 23.67
C LEU A 16 16.44 29.43 23.86
N ARG A 17 17.74 29.59 24.14
CA ARG A 17 18.63 28.50 24.59
C ARG A 17 18.30 28.17 26.05
N PRO A 18 18.59 26.93 26.50
CA PRO A 18 19.19 26.80 27.82
C PRO A 18 20.48 25.96 27.73
N ALA A 19 21.61 26.65 27.86
CA ALA A 19 22.80 26.04 28.44
C ALA A 19 22.73 26.33 29.94
N GLN A 20 22.48 25.29 30.74
CA GLN A 20 22.89 25.19 32.14
C GLN A 20 22.50 23.80 32.63
N ASN A 21 23.52 22.97 32.86
CA ASN A 21 23.65 21.89 33.85
C ASN A 21 24.51 20.74 33.31
N ALA A 22 25.80 21.02 33.08
CA ALA A 22 26.82 20.00 32.82
C ALA A 22 27.06 19.06 34.03
N HIS A 23 26.45 19.34 35.19
CA HIS A 23 26.63 18.61 36.44
C HIS A 23 25.78 17.32 36.53
N THR A 24 24.77 17.14 35.65
CA THR A 24 23.91 15.95 35.63
C THR A 24 24.47 14.83 34.74
N TYR A 25 25.26 15.16 33.72
CA TYR A 25 25.87 14.17 32.81
C TYR A 25 27.07 13.44 33.43
N LEU A 26 27.85 14.10 34.28
CA LEU A 26 29.01 13.48 34.92
C LEU A 26 28.62 12.49 36.04
N ARG A 27 27.50 12.72 36.72
CA ARG A 27 26.99 11.78 37.75
C ARG A 27 26.41 10.50 37.15
N PHE A 28 25.89 10.56 35.93
CA PHE A 28 25.36 9.39 35.23
C PHE A 28 26.50 8.54 34.63
N GLN A 29 27.59 9.18 34.18
CA GLN A 29 28.77 8.47 33.69
C GLN A 29 29.60 7.81 34.81
N GLU A 30 29.61 8.35 36.02
CA GLU A 30 30.25 7.69 37.19
C GLU A 30 29.47 6.46 37.66
N LEU A 31 28.14 6.50 37.63
CA LEU A 31 27.29 5.38 38.06
C LEU A 31 27.40 4.16 37.10
N VAL A 32 27.58 4.41 35.80
CA VAL A 32 27.84 3.34 34.82
C VAL A 32 29.27 2.75 34.97
N ARG A 33 30.21 3.51 35.54
CA ARG A 33 31.59 3.03 35.80
C ARG A 33 31.71 2.23 37.11
N THR A 34 30.93 2.53 38.14
CA THR A 34 30.94 1.77 39.40
C THR A 34 30.27 0.40 39.26
N VAL A 35 29.20 0.29 38.47
CA VAL A 35 28.54 -0.99 38.17
C VAL A 35 29.48 -1.97 37.45
N ASN A 36 30.40 -1.47 36.62
CA ASN A 36 31.33 -2.31 35.86
C ASN A 36 32.65 -2.63 36.60
N LYS A 37 32.92 -2.01 37.76
CA LYS A 37 34.13 -2.28 38.57
C LYS A 37 33.95 -3.38 39.63
N GLY A 38 32.73 -3.85 39.87
CA GLY A 38 32.45 -4.92 40.84
C GLY A 38 32.47 -6.35 40.29
N ARG A 39 33.00 -6.59 39.08
CA ARG A 39 32.91 -7.90 38.40
C ARG A 39 34.24 -8.63 38.23
N VAL A 40 35.20 -8.41 39.12
CA VAL A 40 36.36 -9.30 39.24
C VAL A 40 36.67 -9.48 40.72
N GLU A 41 36.85 -10.74 41.11
CA GLU A 41 37.29 -11.22 42.43
C GLU A 41 36.21 -11.34 43.51
N GLY A 42 35.74 -12.58 43.73
CA GLY A 42 34.86 -12.93 44.84
C GLY A 42 33.84 -14.00 44.49
N GLY A 43 34.31 -15.20 44.16
CA GLY A 43 33.45 -16.37 44.07
C GLY A 43 32.83 -16.69 45.43
N SER A 44 31.55 -16.33 45.61
CA SER A 44 30.73 -16.91 46.67
C SER A 44 29.93 -18.06 46.09
N GLN A 45 30.19 -19.26 46.62
CA GLN A 45 29.61 -20.55 46.21
C GLN A 45 28.10 -20.67 46.52
N LEU A 46 27.39 -19.56 46.77
CA LEU A 46 25.99 -19.54 47.17
C LEU A 46 25.03 -19.10 46.06
N ALA A 47 25.53 -18.80 44.85
CA ALA A 47 24.71 -18.42 43.69
C ALA A 47 24.24 -19.61 42.83
N ALA A 48 24.27 -20.84 43.35
CA ALA A 48 23.95 -22.06 42.59
C ALA A 48 22.54 -22.65 42.86
N SER A 49 21.77 -22.11 43.80
CA SER A 49 20.47 -22.70 44.21
C SER A 49 19.22 -21.97 43.69
N TRP A 50 19.37 -20.87 42.97
CA TRP A 50 18.24 -20.28 42.26
C TRP A 50 18.07 -21.03 40.95
N PRO A 51 16.89 -21.62 40.66
CA PRO A 51 16.61 -22.09 39.32
C PRO A 51 16.83 -20.89 38.41
N ARG A 52 17.89 -20.96 37.57
CA ARG A 52 18.08 -19.95 36.53
C ARG A 52 16.72 -19.88 35.83
N PRO A 53 16.03 -18.73 35.82
CA PRO A 53 14.80 -18.63 35.06
C PRO A 53 15.15 -19.16 33.67
N PRO A 54 14.41 -20.16 33.12
CA PRO A 54 14.73 -20.71 31.82
C PRO A 54 14.90 -19.49 30.93
N ALA A 55 16.10 -19.34 30.35
CA ALA A 55 16.48 -18.14 29.63
C ALA A 55 15.24 -17.72 28.86
N TYR A 56 14.59 -16.65 29.31
CA TYR A 56 13.41 -16.14 28.68
C TYR A 56 13.98 -15.57 27.41
N ARG A 57 14.18 -16.49 26.48
CA ARG A 57 14.40 -16.32 25.07
C ARG A 57 13.17 -15.52 24.75
N TYR A 58 13.30 -14.20 24.83
CA TYR A 58 12.39 -13.27 24.22
C TYR A 58 12.29 -13.86 22.82
N LYS A 59 11.21 -14.60 22.58
CA LYS A 59 10.82 -14.96 21.24
C LYS A 59 10.65 -13.58 20.66
N ILE A 60 11.69 -13.11 19.98
CA ILE A 60 11.62 -11.96 19.09
C ILE A 60 10.32 -12.23 18.36
N PHE A 61 9.30 -11.45 18.70
CA PHE A 61 7.99 -11.59 18.09
C PHE A 61 8.30 -11.58 16.61
N ASP A 62 8.07 -12.71 15.94
CA ASP A 62 8.33 -12.83 14.52
C ASP A 62 7.58 -11.65 13.90
N LEU A 63 8.32 -10.69 13.32
CA LEU A 63 7.77 -9.42 12.85
C LEU A 63 6.63 -9.67 11.85
N ASN A 64 6.69 -10.83 11.21
CA ASN A 64 5.71 -11.38 10.28
C ASN A 64 4.43 -11.97 10.93
N SER A 65 4.42 -12.25 12.24
CA SER A 65 3.28 -12.85 12.94
C SER A 65 2.18 -11.84 13.29
N LYS A 66 2.51 -10.55 13.37
CA LYS A 66 1.55 -9.51 13.77
C LYS A 66 1.04 -8.72 12.56
N VAL A 67 -0.26 -8.82 12.32
CA VAL A 67 -0.97 -8.03 11.30
C VAL A 67 -0.87 -6.54 11.61
N GLY A 68 -0.61 -5.73 10.59
CA GLY A 68 -0.44 -4.27 10.70
C GLY A 68 0.99 -3.80 10.90
N ASN A 69 1.96 -4.71 11.06
CA ASN A 69 3.37 -4.34 11.07
C ASN A 69 3.86 -3.99 9.66
N SER A 70 4.65 -2.91 9.54
CA SER A 70 5.27 -2.47 8.29
C SER A 70 6.78 -2.74 8.31
N ILE A 71 7.22 -3.67 7.47
CA ILE A 71 8.61 -4.16 7.37
C ILE A 71 9.06 -4.19 5.90
N PRO A 72 10.39 -4.19 5.62
CA PRO A 72 10.88 -4.32 4.25
C PRO A 72 10.54 -5.70 3.67
N LEU A 73 10.36 -5.79 2.35
CA LEU A 73 10.02 -7.03 1.64
C LEU A 73 11.07 -8.13 1.83
N ALA A 74 12.32 -7.76 2.14
CA ALA A 74 13.39 -8.71 2.44
C ALA A 74 13.14 -9.52 3.74
N ASP A 75 12.43 -8.95 4.71
CA ASP A 75 12.23 -9.55 6.04
C ASP A 75 10.86 -10.23 6.16
N ILE A 76 9.99 -10.06 5.17
CA ILE A 76 8.68 -10.70 5.15
C ILE A 76 8.86 -12.16 4.71
N ARG A 77 8.04 -13.08 5.24
CA ARG A 77 8.06 -14.47 4.80
C ARG A 77 7.29 -14.64 3.48
N MET A 78 7.82 -15.48 2.60
CA MET A 78 7.12 -15.92 1.40
C MET A 78 5.72 -16.47 1.71
N GLY A 79 4.76 -16.18 0.83
CA GLY A 79 3.39 -16.65 0.90
C GLY A 79 2.47 -15.84 1.81
N THR A 80 3.00 -14.84 2.50
CA THR A 80 2.21 -13.92 3.34
C THR A 80 1.37 -12.96 2.51
N TRP A 81 0.26 -12.53 3.11
CA TRP A 81 -0.60 -11.49 2.55
C TRP A 81 -0.10 -10.13 3.00
N VAL A 82 0.06 -9.22 2.05
CA VAL A 82 0.59 -7.87 2.28
C VAL A 82 -0.26 -6.82 1.57
N HIS A 83 -0.26 -5.60 2.11
CA HIS A 83 -0.90 -4.42 1.52
C HIS A 83 0.01 -3.20 1.68
N ASP A 84 -0.37 -2.07 1.07
CA ASP A 84 0.40 -0.82 1.12
C ASP A 84 1.87 -0.99 0.71
N ILE A 85 2.09 -1.57 -0.48
CA ILE A 85 3.45 -1.86 -0.97
C ILE A 85 4.03 -0.64 -1.70
N GLU A 86 5.30 -0.34 -1.43
CA GLU A 86 6.08 0.66 -2.15
C GLU A 86 6.45 0.21 -3.58
N CYS A 87 6.43 1.12 -4.54
CA CYS A 87 6.90 0.80 -5.90
C CYS A 87 8.43 0.91 -6.03
N HIS A 88 9.02 1.85 -5.28
CA HIS A 88 10.44 2.12 -5.17
C HIS A 88 10.74 2.44 -3.70
N PRO A 89 11.94 2.12 -3.19
CA PRO A 89 12.26 2.29 -1.78
C PRO A 89 12.11 3.76 -1.37
N GLY A 90 11.37 4.02 -0.30
CA GLY A 90 11.17 5.36 0.26
C GLY A 90 10.19 6.26 -0.50
N GLN A 91 9.55 5.76 -1.57
CA GLN A 91 8.53 6.51 -2.30
C GLN A 91 7.16 6.52 -1.61
N GLY A 92 7.01 5.72 -0.55
CA GLY A 92 5.73 5.44 0.10
C GLY A 92 4.87 4.45 -0.66
N ALA A 93 3.87 3.93 0.04
CA ALA A 93 2.98 2.90 -0.45
C ALA A 93 2.12 3.38 -1.63
N LYS A 94 2.16 2.63 -2.74
CA LYS A 94 1.39 2.92 -3.96
C LYS A 94 0.49 1.77 -4.40
N LEU A 95 0.88 0.54 -4.10
CA LEU A 95 0.21 -0.67 -4.57
C LEU A 95 -0.66 -1.26 -3.45
N ALA A 96 -1.76 -1.93 -3.84
CA ALA A 96 -2.66 -2.65 -2.93
C ALA A 96 -3.19 -1.81 -1.74
N ARG A 97 -3.78 -0.64 -2.04
CA ARG A 97 -4.32 0.31 -1.04
C ARG A 97 -5.85 0.34 -0.93
N ALA A 98 -6.54 -0.29 -1.88
CA ALA A 98 -8.00 -0.24 -1.92
C ALA A 98 -8.61 -1.14 -0.84
N ALA A 99 -9.81 -0.80 -0.38
CA ALA A 99 -10.52 -1.53 0.66
C ALA A 99 -10.62 -3.03 0.34
N GLY A 100 -10.21 -3.89 1.27
CA GLY A 100 -10.18 -5.35 1.09
C GLY A 100 -9.14 -5.88 0.12
N THR A 101 -8.26 -5.04 -0.45
CA THR A 101 -7.21 -5.53 -1.35
C THR A 101 -6.01 -6.06 -0.60
N TYR A 102 -5.32 -6.99 -1.24
CA TYR A 102 -4.10 -7.61 -0.76
C TYR A 102 -3.25 -8.05 -1.94
N ALA A 103 -1.98 -8.27 -1.69
CA ALA A 103 -1.01 -8.86 -2.57
C ALA A 103 -0.34 -10.04 -1.84
N LYS A 104 0.28 -10.93 -2.60
CA LYS A 104 0.96 -12.11 -2.06
C LYS A 104 2.41 -12.13 -2.51
N ILE A 105 3.33 -12.35 -1.57
CA ILE A 105 4.73 -12.55 -1.91
C ILE A 105 4.91 -14.00 -2.39
N ILE A 106 5.44 -14.19 -3.59
CA ILE A 106 5.64 -15.53 -4.18
C ILE A 106 7.07 -15.99 -3.98
N LYS A 107 8.04 -15.14 -4.30
CA LYS A 107 9.47 -15.47 -4.28
C LYS A 107 10.27 -14.28 -3.76
N GLU A 108 11.26 -14.54 -2.93
CA GLU A 108 12.21 -13.54 -2.43
C GLU A 108 13.64 -13.86 -2.92
N PRO A 109 13.95 -13.69 -4.22
CA PRO A 109 15.35 -13.65 -4.65
C PRO A 109 15.93 -12.25 -4.36
N ALA A 110 16.97 -12.13 -3.55
CA ALA A 110 17.72 -10.87 -3.48
C ALA A 110 18.34 -10.59 -4.86
N PRO A 111 18.21 -9.37 -5.45
CA PRO A 111 17.81 -8.08 -4.85
C PRO A 111 16.34 -7.64 -5.07
N GLN A 112 15.49 -8.48 -5.66
CA GLN A 112 14.11 -8.12 -6.03
C GLN A 112 13.10 -9.20 -5.63
N CYS A 113 12.05 -8.84 -4.90
CA CYS A 113 10.96 -9.74 -4.54
C CYS A 113 9.89 -9.80 -5.63
N LEU A 114 9.41 -11.01 -5.94
CA LEU A 114 8.28 -11.24 -6.84
C LEU A 114 6.97 -11.20 -6.05
N VAL A 115 6.13 -10.22 -6.37
CA VAL A 115 4.86 -9.96 -5.68
C VAL A 115 3.70 -10.09 -6.65
N ARG A 116 2.71 -10.91 -6.29
CA ARG A 116 1.44 -11.02 -7.01
C ARG A 116 0.47 -9.95 -6.54
N LEU A 117 0.11 -9.06 -7.46
CA LEU A 117 -0.79 -7.93 -7.22
C LEU A 117 -2.27 -8.38 -7.25
N PRO A 118 -3.19 -7.56 -6.70
CA PRO A 118 -4.62 -7.83 -6.75
C PRO A 118 -5.20 -7.88 -8.18
N SER A 119 -4.49 -7.30 -9.17
CA SER A 119 -4.82 -7.43 -10.59
C SER A 119 -4.56 -8.84 -11.16
N GLY A 120 -3.88 -9.70 -10.40
CA GLY A 120 -3.39 -11.00 -10.85
C GLY A 120 -2.01 -10.96 -11.50
N PHE A 121 -1.48 -9.76 -11.80
CA PHE A 121 -0.16 -9.57 -12.38
C PHE A 121 0.96 -9.77 -11.35
N GLU A 122 2.03 -10.45 -11.74
CA GLU A 122 3.24 -10.63 -10.92
C GLU A 122 4.25 -9.54 -11.26
N LYS A 123 4.69 -8.79 -10.25
CA LYS A 123 5.60 -7.66 -10.41
C LYS A 123 6.86 -7.89 -9.58
N LEU A 124 8.02 -7.58 -10.18
CA LEU A 124 9.30 -7.49 -9.49
C LEU A 124 9.40 -6.15 -8.76
N ILE A 125 9.74 -6.19 -7.47
CA ILE A 125 9.86 -5.03 -6.60
C ILE A 125 11.19 -5.15 -5.83
N ASP A 126 11.91 -4.05 -5.66
CA ASP A 126 13.15 -4.02 -4.85
C ASP A 126 12.90 -4.55 -3.43
N SER A 127 13.77 -5.42 -2.92
CA SER A 127 13.64 -6.00 -1.58
C SER A 127 13.65 -4.97 -0.45
N ARG A 128 14.19 -3.77 -0.70
CA ARG A 128 14.21 -2.65 0.26
C ARG A 128 12.87 -1.93 0.39
N CYS A 129 11.95 -2.14 -0.55
CA CYS A 129 10.61 -1.58 -0.48
C CYS A 129 9.88 -2.09 0.77
N ARG A 130 9.06 -1.22 1.38
CA ARG A 130 8.26 -1.58 2.55
C ARG A 130 6.88 -2.10 2.14
N ALA A 131 6.33 -2.97 2.96
CA ALA A 131 4.94 -3.39 2.89
C ALA A 131 4.38 -3.66 4.29
N THR A 132 3.06 -3.62 4.40
CA THR A 132 2.36 -3.90 5.66
C THR A 132 1.73 -5.28 5.61
N ILE A 133 1.91 -6.06 6.68
CA ILE A 133 1.37 -7.43 6.77
C ILE A 133 -0.15 -7.39 6.96
N GLY A 134 -0.87 -8.16 6.16
CA GLY A 134 -2.32 -8.36 6.23
C GLY A 134 -3.07 -7.85 5.01
N ILE A 135 -4.36 -7.59 5.21
CA ILE A 135 -5.31 -7.14 4.19
C ILE A 135 -5.81 -5.74 4.56
N VAL A 136 -6.06 -4.88 3.58
CA VAL A 136 -6.67 -3.57 3.81
C VAL A 136 -8.05 -3.75 4.44
N SER A 137 -8.38 -2.92 5.43
CA SER A 137 -9.67 -2.94 6.10
C SER A 137 -10.88 -2.82 5.14
N ASN A 138 -12.06 -3.22 5.64
CA ASN A 138 -13.34 -3.11 4.94
C ASN A 138 -13.47 -3.92 3.63
N PRO A 139 -13.39 -5.27 3.67
CA PRO A 139 -13.58 -6.11 2.49
C PRO A 139 -14.99 -6.02 1.88
N ASN A 140 -16.00 -5.66 2.69
CA ASN A 140 -17.40 -5.58 2.24
C ASN A 140 -17.69 -4.34 1.36
N HIS A 141 -16.72 -3.43 1.19
CA HIS A 141 -16.89 -2.24 0.36
C HIS A 141 -17.28 -2.58 -1.08
N GLY A 142 -16.72 -3.65 -1.66
CA GLY A 142 -17.03 -4.08 -3.03
C GLY A 142 -18.48 -4.56 -3.21
N ALA A 143 -19.02 -5.23 -2.19
CA ALA A 143 -20.37 -5.79 -2.20
C ALA A 143 -21.49 -4.74 -2.04
N ARG A 144 -21.15 -3.52 -1.59
CA ARG A 144 -22.12 -2.44 -1.40
C ARG A 144 -22.73 -2.00 -2.75
N LYS A 145 -24.05 -2.19 -2.90
CA LYS A 145 -24.84 -1.71 -4.04
C LYS A 145 -25.43 -0.33 -3.75
N LEU A 146 -25.43 0.54 -4.76
CA LEU A 146 -26.11 1.82 -4.70
C LEU A 146 -27.60 1.59 -5.02
N ARG A 147 -28.51 2.13 -4.21
CA ARG A 147 -29.96 1.88 -4.35
C ARG A 147 -30.72 2.97 -5.11
N LYS A 148 -30.16 4.18 -5.17
CA LYS A 148 -30.79 5.33 -5.83
C LYS A 148 -29.75 6.17 -6.57
N ALA A 149 -30.19 6.82 -7.65
CA ALA A 149 -29.33 7.72 -8.44
C ALA A 149 -28.67 8.81 -7.57
N GLY A 150 -29.39 9.35 -6.58
CA GLY A 150 -28.87 10.36 -5.65
C GLY A 150 -27.64 9.90 -4.84
N GLN A 151 -27.50 8.60 -4.53
CA GLN A 151 -26.31 8.12 -3.84
C GLN A 151 -25.06 8.22 -4.73
N SER A 152 -25.20 8.01 -6.04
CA SER A 152 -24.10 8.23 -7.00
C SER A 152 -23.70 9.70 -7.04
N ARG A 153 -24.68 10.61 -6.94
CA ARG A 153 -24.44 12.06 -6.88
C ARG A 153 -23.71 12.48 -5.61
N TRP A 154 -24.03 11.90 -4.46
CA TRP A 154 -23.32 12.15 -3.19
C TRP A 154 -21.85 11.69 -3.25
N LEU A 155 -21.52 10.70 -4.08
CA LEU A 155 -20.15 10.28 -4.36
C LEU A 155 -19.43 11.18 -5.39
N GLY A 156 -20.02 12.29 -5.80
CA GLY A 156 -19.46 13.23 -6.78
C GLY A 156 -19.53 12.77 -8.23
N ARG A 157 -20.19 11.64 -8.52
CA ARG A 157 -20.29 11.11 -9.88
C ARG A 157 -21.45 11.78 -10.64
N ARG A 158 -21.16 12.32 -11.82
CA ARG A 158 -22.16 12.89 -12.75
C ARG A 158 -22.77 11.79 -13.64
N PRO A 159 -24.01 11.95 -14.11
CA PRO A 159 -24.57 11.01 -15.10
C PRO A 159 -23.71 11.04 -16.37
N ILE A 160 -23.47 9.85 -16.95
CA ILE A 160 -22.70 9.68 -18.19
C ILE A 160 -23.69 9.25 -19.28
N VAL A 161 -23.67 9.95 -20.41
CA VAL A 161 -24.51 9.64 -21.59
C VAL A 161 -23.78 8.62 -22.46
N ARG A 162 -24.53 7.65 -23.01
CA ARG A 162 -23.99 6.63 -23.92
C ARG A 162 -23.79 7.23 -25.31
N GLY A 163 -22.74 6.82 -26.02
CA GLY A 163 -22.43 7.30 -27.38
C GLY A 163 -23.56 7.09 -28.40
N VAL A 164 -24.37 6.04 -28.25
CA VAL A 164 -25.54 5.76 -29.12
C VAL A 164 -26.64 6.82 -29.01
N ALA A 165 -26.71 7.54 -27.88
CA ALA A 165 -27.69 8.61 -27.69
C ALA A 165 -27.19 9.98 -28.18
N MET A 166 -25.98 10.04 -28.75
CA MET A 166 -25.35 11.27 -29.22
C MET A 166 -25.49 11.41 -30.74
N ASN A 167 -25.16 12.60 -31.27
CA ASN A 167 -25.15 12.85 -32.70
C ASN A 167 -23.87 12.28 -33.36
N PRO A 168 -23.85 12.04 -34.68
CA PRO A 168 -22.67 11.56 -35.40
C PRO A 168 -21.41 12.42 -35.21
N VAL A 169 -21.59 13.72 -34.96
CA VAL A 169 -20.49 14.67 -34.70
C VAL A 169 -19.82 14.46 -33.33
N ASP A 170 -20.58 14.00 -32.34
CA ASP A 170 -20.13 13.92 -30.94
C ASP A 170 -19.50 12.57 -30.61
N HIS A 171 -19.99 11.49 -31.24
CA HIS A 171 -19.49 10.14 -30.99
C HIS A 171 -19.50 9.30 -32.26
N PRO A 172 -18.50 8.42 -32.48
CA PRO A 172 -18.50 7.49 -33.62
C PRO A 172 -19.66 6.47 -33.65
N HIS A 173 -20.47 6.42 -32.59
CA HIS A 173 -21.67 5.57 -32.48
C HIS A 173 -22.95 6.39 -32.53
N GLY A 174 -22.85 7.71 -32.68
CA GLY A 174 -23.98 8.60 -32.73
C GLY A 174 -24.71 8.57 -34.07
N GLY A 175 -25.97 8.98 -34.02
CA GLY A 175 -26.90 9.00 -35.16
C GLY A 175 -27.49 7.63 -35.54
N GLY A 176 -28.09 7.59 -36.74
CA GLY A 176 -28.95 6.51 -37.19
C GLY A 176 -30.43 6.77 -36.89
N GLU A 177 -31.32 6.17 -37.67
CA GLU A 177 -32.75 6.20 -37.39
C GLU A 177 -33.09 5.18 -36.29
N GLY A 178 -33.77 5.63 -35.24
CA GLY A 178 -34.16 4.80 -34.10
C GLY A 178 -32.99 4.36 -33.20
N ARG A 179 -33.08 3.17 -32.62
CA ARG A 179 -32.09 2.62 -31.66
C ARG A 179 -31.03 1.76 -32.36
N THR A 180 -30.50 2.20 -33.49
CA THR A 180 -29.47 1.46 -34.22
C THR A 180 -28.08 1.76 -33.69
N LYS A 181 -27.27 0.72 -33.49
CA LYS A 181 -25.83 0.86 -33.28
C LYS A 181 -25.22 0.77 -34.67
N GLY A 182 -24.59 1.83 -35.18
CA GLY A 182 -24.17 2.00 -36.58
C GLY A 182 -23.14 0.99 -37.15
N GLY A 183 -23.28 -0.32 -36.89
CA GLY A 183 -22.53 -1.43 -37.50
C GLY A 183 -21.05 -1.53 -37.17
N ARG A 184 -20.51 -0.57 -36.41
CA ARG A 184 -19.08 -0.44 -36.10
C ARG A 184 -18.70 -1.14 -34.79
N PRO A 185 -17.45 -1.59 -34.64
CA PRO A 185 -16.96 -2.10 -33.37
C PRO A 185 -17.08 -1.05 -32.26
N SER A 186 -17.13 -1.51 -31.01
CA SER A 186 -17.25 -0.61 -29.85
C SER A 186 -16.00 0.26 -29.71
N VAL A 187 -16.14 1.58 -29.88
CA VAL A 187 -15.06 2.56 -29.75
C VAL A 187 -15.38 3.58 -28.66
N SER A 188 -14.33 4.19 -28.12
CA SER A 188 -14.38 5.38 -27.27
C SER A 188 -14.77 6.62 -28.07
N PRO A 189 -15.12 7.74 -27.42
CA PRO A 189 -15.43 9.01 -28.12
C PRO A 189 -14.31 9.48 -29.04
N LEU A 190 -13.06 9.14 -28.73
CA LEU A 190 -11.87 9.45 -29.52
C LEU A 190 -11.57 8.42 -30.63
N GLY A 191 -12.49 7.49 -30.91
CA GLY A 191 -12.34 6.48 -31.96
C GLY A 191 -11.43 5.30 -31.62
N LYS A 192 -10.82 5.25 -30.43
CA LYS A 192 -10.03 4.07 -30.00
C LYS A 192 -10.95 2.90 -29.68
N ALA A 193 -10.68 1.73 -30.25
CA ALA A 193 -11.42 0.50 -29.97
C ALA A 193 -11.37 0.15 -28.48
N HIS A 194 -12.54 -0.14 -27.90
CA HIS A 194 -12.71 -0.52 -26.50
C HIS A 194 -12.63 -2.03 -26.29
N GLN A 195 -13.00 -2.81 -27.31
CA GLN A 195 -13.00 -4.27 -27.24
C GLN A 195 -11.72 -4.80 -27.90
N SER A 196 -11.05 -5.75 -27.22
CA SER A 196 -9.91 -6.57 -27.66
C SER A 196 -8.53 -5.96 -27.90
N ARG A 197 -8.27 -4.67 -27.62
CA ARG A 197 -6.90 -4.12 -27.69
C ARG A 197 -6.30 -3.95 -26.29
N ILE A 198 -5.18 -4.62 -26.01
CA ILE A 198 -4.34 -4.34 -24.83
C ILE A 198 -3.86 -2.90 -24.97
N SER A 199 -4.46 -1.96 -24.25
CA SER A 199 -4.14 -0.53 -24.34
C SER A 199 -2.90 -0.14 -23.52
N GLY A 200 -1.97 -1.07 -23.33
CA GLY A 200 -0.67 -0.77 -22.73
C GLY A 200 0.17 0.01 -23.73
N SER A 201 0.68 1.18 -23.33
CA SER A 201 1.70 1.88 -24.10
C SER A 201 2.92 0.98 -24.22
N SER A 202 3.21 0.47 -25.41
CA SER A 202 4.39 -0.36 -25.73
C SER A 202 5.71 0.43 -25.71
N GLY A 203 5.80 1.47 -24.89
CA GLY A 203 6.95 2.37 -24.78
C GLY A 203 7.32 2.57 -23.31
N GLY A 204 8.38 1.90 -22.89
CA GLY A 204 8.95 1.94 -21.53
C GLY A 204 9.47 0.56 -21.14
N GLY A 205 10.77 0.31 -21.35
CA GLY A 205 11.38 -1.00 -21.17
C GLY A 205 11.34 -1.52 -19.73
N GLU A 206 10.79 -2.71 -19.55
CA GLU A 206 11.46 -3.89 -19.00
C GLU A 206 10.54 -5.10 -19.27
N THR A 207 10.94 -5.97 -20.20
CA THR A 207 10.32 -7.28 -20.44
C THR A 207 10.67 -8.18 -19.24
N GLN A 208 9.84 -9.10 -18.74
CA GLN A 208 9.41 -10.36 -19.36
C GLN A 208 8.26 -10.97 -18.52
N ASN A 209 7.55 -11.95 -19.10
CA ASN A 209 6.36 -12.68 -18.61
C ASN A 209 5.01 -12.02 -18.95
N LEU A 210 4.78 -11.91 -20.25
CA LEU A 210 3.45 -11.75 -20.85
C LEU A 210 2.82 -13.12 -21.09
N VAL A 211 2.11 -13.69 -20.12
CA VAL A 211 1.00 -14.60 -20.43
C VAL A 211 0.00 -14.62 -19.27
N HIS A 212 -1.28 -14.44 -19.62
CA HIS A 212 -2.48 -14.55 -18.77
C HIS A 212 -2.67 -13.49 -17.66
N ALA A 213 -3.30 -12.35 -18.01
CA ALA A 213 -4.39 -11.75 -17.21
C ALA A 213 -4.87 -10.45 -17.86
N THR A 214 -6.15 -10.39 -18.23
CA THR A 214 -7.08 -9.26 -18.01
C THR A 214 -8.43 -9.58 -18.63
N THR A 215 -8.98 -10.73 -18.26
CA THR A 215 -10.43 -10.91 -18.24
C THR A 215 -10.80 -10.96 -16.76
N ILE A 216 -11.94 -10.36 -16.39
CA ILE A 216 -12.45 -10.15 -15.03
C ILE A 216 -11.94 -8.85 -14.39
N TYR A 217 -12.57 -7.71 -14.73
CA TYR A 217 -13.05 -6.67 -13.78
C TYR A 217 -13.70 -5.48 -14.52
N MET A 218 -14.55 -5.74 -15.52
CA MET A 218 -15.44 -4.73 -16.12
C MET A 218 -16.85 -5.29 -16.37
N GLU A 219 -17.24 -6.33 -15.65
CA GLU A 219 -18.63 -6.76 -15.56
C GLU A 219 -19.08 -6.59 -14.12
N ARG A 220 -20.03 -5.66 -13.93
CA ARG A 220 -20.79 -5.30 -12.71
C ARG A 220 -20.51 -3.86 -12.28
N LYS A 221 -21.19 -2.92 -12.93
CA LYS A 221 -21.86 -1.76 -12.29
C LYS A 221 -22.46 -0.84 -13.37
N PHE A 222 -23.49 -1.33 -14.03
CA PHE A 222 -24.58 -0.53 -14.58
C PHE A 222 -25.87 -1.34 -14.48
N CYS A 223 -26.35 -1.45 -13.25
CA CYS A 223 -27.75 -1.63 -12.86
C CYS A 223 -27.84 -1.14 -11.41
#